data_AF-A0A9D5JMF9-F1
#
_entry.id   AF-A0A9D5JMF9-F1
#
_cell.length_a   1.000
_cell.length_b   1.000
_cell.length_c   1.000
_cell.angle_alpha   90.00
_cell.angle_beta   90.00
_cell.angle_gamma   90.00
#
_symmetry.space_group_name_H-M   'P 1'
#
loop_
_entity.id
_entity.type
_entity.pdbx_description
1 polymer ?
#
loop_
_entity_poly.entity_id
_entity_poly.type
_entity_poly.pdbx_seq_one_letter_code
_entity_poly.pdbx_strand_id
1 'polypeptide(L)'
;MGEWQTTPIERIGEVIGGGTPSTSVPEYFDGDIPWLTPRDLSGEHDRYIAKGQRNISDKGLQSSSARMVPVNTVLLTIRAPVGYVAIAKNPLCTSQGFKSIVVNEAFSHEYIYYWLKANVAELERYATGSTFKEVSGRTLKKILIRHPVRKTEQQAIADVLGALDDKIDLNRRMNETLEAMARAFFRDWFVDFGPTRAKMEGRDPYLAPDLWALFPDTLDAETGLPKGWEIRTLKDFLGLAYGKSLPAKKRTLGSVAVYGSGGQIGTHDTALIKGPAVIVGRKGTIGSLYWEDGPAFPIDTVFYAVPRIGSMLFNYHLLAFQPLRDM
;
A
#
# COMPACT_ATOMS: atom_id res chain seq x y z
N MET A 1 -29.48 -5.68 -21.41
CA MET A 1 -29.22 -4.84 -20.22
C MET A 1 -30.57 -4.51 -19.62
N GLY A 2 -30.72 -4.61 -18.30
CA GLY A 2 -31.96 -4.23 -17.65
C GLY A 2 -32.16 -2.72 -17.67
N GLU A 3 -33.31 -2.28 -17.16
CA GLU A 3 -33.63 -0.87 -17.02
C GLU A 3 -32.72 -0.19 -15.98
N TRP A 4 -32.31 1.05 -16.28
CA TRP A 4 -31.50 1.89 -15.41
C TRP A 4 -32.31 3.08 -14.95
N GLN A 5 -32.12 3.48 -13.69
CA GLN A 5 -32.74 4.67 -13.14
C GLN A 5 -31.72 5.51 -12.37
N THR A 6 -32.10 6.75 -12.07
CA THR A 6 -31.31 7.70 -11.30
C THR A 6 -32.09 8.08 -10.06
N THR A 7 -31.46 7.98 -8.89
CA THR A 7 -32.14 8.18 -7.60
C THR A 7 -31.18 8.82 -6.60
N PRO A 8 -31.64 9.75 -5.73
CA PRO A 8 -30.79 10.37 -4.72
C PRO A 8 -30.37 9.38 -3.62
N ILE A 9 -29.18 9.58 -3.02
CA ILE A 9 -28.65 8.72 -1.95
C ILE A 9 -29.63 8.54 -0.79
N GLU A 10 -30.43 9.55 -0.44
CA GLU A 10 -31.43 9.43 0.63
C GLU A 10 -32.51 8.36 0.41
N ARG A 11 -32.70 7.91 -0.84
CA ARG A 11 -33.59 6.79 -1.18
C ARG A 11 -32.88 5.44 -1.21
N ILE A 12 -31.55 5.45 -1.25
CA ILE A 12 -30.70 4.26 -1.29
C ILE A 12 -30.45 3.73 0.12
N GLY A 13 -30.31 4.61 1.10
CA GLY A 13 -29.99 4.23 2.46
C GLY A 13 -30.00 5.39 3.44
N GLU A 14 -29.85 5.05 4.72
CA GLU A 14 -29.71 6.04 5.78
C GLU A 14 -28.26 6.56 5.81
N VAL A 15 -28.10 7.89 5.73
CA VAL A 15 -26.80 8.54 5.91
C VAL A 15 -26.56 8.83 7.39
N ILE A 16 -25.59 8.15 7.98
CA ILE A 16 -25.19 8.24 9.38
C ILE A 16 -23.85 8.95 9.51
N GLY A 17 -23.79 9.98 10.36
CA GLY A 17 -22.54 10.63 10.74
C GLY A 17 -21.86 9.91 11.91
N GLY A 18 -20.54 9.99 11.98
CA GLY A 18 -19.78 9.51 13.13
C GLY A 18 -19.59 10.56 14.23
N GLY A 19 -18.81 10.20 15.25
CA GLY A 19 -18.47 11.07 16.37
C GLY A 19 -17.13 10.72 17.00
N THR A 20 -16.52 11.70 17.67
CA THR A 20 -15.25 11.53 18.38
C THR A 20 -15.52 11.78 19.86
N PRO A 21 -15.31 10.79 20.74
CA PRO A 21 -15.28 11.00 22.18
C PRO A 21 -14.17 11.98 22.54
N SER A 22 -14.29 12.68 23.67
CA SER A 22 -13.25 13.64 24.08
C SER A 22 -11.91 12.93 24.29
N THR A 23 -10.88 13.32 23.54
CA THR A 23 -9.52 12.75 23.63
C THR A 23 -8.83 13.04 24.96
N SER A 24 -9.39 13.96 25.76
CA SER A 24 -8.89 14.28 27.10
C SER A 24 -9.32 13.27 28.17
N VAL A 25 -10.20 12.31 27.83
CA VAL A 25 -10.73 11.29 28.75
C VAL A 25 -10.25 9.92 28.28
N PRO A 26 -9.13 9.39 28.80
CA PRO A 26 -8.56 8.12 28.37
C PRO A 26 -9.53 6.94 28.44
N GLU A 27 -10.46 6.95 29.41
CA GLU A 27 -11.46 5.90 29.65
C GLU A 27 -12.47 5.73 28.49
N TYR A 28 -12.54 6.69 27.57
CA TYR A 28 -13.35 6.59 26.36
C TYR A 28 -12.71 5.75 25.26
N PHE A 29 -11.43 5.42 25.39
CA PHE A 29 -10.65 4.72 24.38
C PHE A 29 -10.21 3.34 24.88
N ASP A 30 -9.62 2.57 23.97
CA ASP A 30 -9.00 1.26 24.24
C ASP A 30 -9.97 0.22 24.82
N GLY A 31 -11.26 0.37 24.49
CA GLY A 31 -12.29 -0.66 24.72
C GLY A 31 -12.42 -1.64 23.56
N ASP A 32 -13.56 -2.32 23.48
CA ASP A 32 -13.79 -3.38 22.48
C ASP A 32 -14.57 -2.91 21.24
N ILE A 33 -15.06 -1.66 21.21
CA ILE A 33 -15.87 -1.16 20.10
C ILE A 33 -14.96 -0.66 18.98
N PRO A 34 -14.98 -1.28 17.79
CA PRO A 34 -14.15 -0.83 16.67
C PRO A 34 -14.54 0.58 16.25
N TRP A 35 -13.57 1.49 16.16
CA TRP A 35 -13.80 2.89 15.84
C TRP A 35 -12.84 3.38 14.75
N LEU A 36 -13.42 3.83 13.63
CA LEU A 36 -12.65 4.21 12.45
C LEU A 36 -12.44 5.73 12.32
N THR A 37 -11.24 6.11 11.95
CA THR A 37 -10.83 7.46 11.55
C THR A 37 -10.47 7.48 10.06
N PRO A 38 -10.49 8.63 9.37
CA PRO A 38 -10.08 8.70 7.96
C PRO A 38 -8.66 8.19 7.72
N ARG A 39 -7.80 8.25 8.74
CA ARG A 39 -6.43 7.72 8.69
C ARG A 39 -6.40 6.20 8.57
N ASP A 40 -7.37 5.49 9.13
CA ASP A 40 -7.47 4.03 9.02
C ASP A 40 -7.78 3.58 7.59
N LEU A 41 -8.28 4.48 6.76
CA LEU A 41 -8.50 4.27 5.32
C LEU A 41 -7.47 5.02 4.46
N SER A 42 -6.43 5.59 5.06
CA SER A 42 -5.38 6.26 4.29
C SER A 42 -4.40 5.26 3.69
N GLY A 43 -4.14 5.39 2.38
CA GLY A 43 -3.29 4.45 1.64
C GLY A 43 -4.08 3.27 1.08
N GLU A 44 -3.38 2.18 0.78
CA GLU A 44 -4.00 0.95 0.30
C GLU A 44 -4.68 0.20 1.45
N HIS A 45 -5.94 -0.19 1.25
CA HIS A 45 -6.70 -0.97 2.22
C HIS A 45 -7.67 -1.92 1.51
N ASP A 46 -8.00 -3.01 2.19
CA ASP A 46 -9.01 -3.97 1.71
C ASP A 46 -10.38 -3.28 1.55
N ARG A 47 -11.19 -3.79 0.62
CA ARG A 47 -12.58 -3.35 0.40
C ARG A 47 -13.43 -3.42 1.67
N TYR A 48 -13.20 -4.43 2.51
CA TYR A 48 -13.90 -4.66 3.77
C TYR A 48 -12.99 -4.36 4.97
N ILE A 49 -13.48 -3.55 5.92
CA ILE A 49 -12.73 -3.18 7.12
C ILE A 49 -13.47 -3.59 8.39
N ALA A 50 -12.73 -4.18 9.33
CA ALA A 50 -13.26 -4.69 10.59
C ALA A 50 -12.97 -3.77 11.79
N LYS A 51 -11.78 -3.16 11.79
CA LYS A 51 -11.28 -2.33 12.89
C LYS A 51 -10.25 -1.31 12.38
N GLY A 52 -10.09 -0.23 13.13
CA GLY A 52 -9.05 0.76 12.92
C GLY A 52 -7.86 0.51 13.84
N GLN A 53 -6.98 1.50 13.94
CA GLN A 53 -5.85 1.50 14.86
C GLN A 53 -6.26 1.58 16.33
N ARG A 54 -7.44 2.15 16.62
CA ARG A 54 -7.94 2.35 17.98
C ARG A 54 -9.40 1.92 18.10
N ASN A 55 -9.77 1.55 19.31
CA ASN A 55 -11.16 1.28 19.69
C ASN A 55 -11.65 2.33 20.68
N ILE A 56 -12.96 2.36 20.88
CA ILE A 56 -13.60 3.14 21.95
C ILE A 56 -14.29 2.20 22.95
N SER A 57 -14.49 2.67 24.17
CA SER A 57 -15.28 1.97 25.18
C SER A 57 -16.78 2.30 25.03
N ASP A 58 -17.64 1.55 25.72
CA ASP A 58 -19.07 1.89 25.82
C ASP A 58 -19.30 3.31 26.34
N LYS A 59 -18.48 3.75 27.32
CA LYS A 59 -18.53 5.12 27.85
C LYS A 59 -18.20 6.14 26.76
N GLY A 60 -17.19 5.86 25.94
CA GLY A 60 -16.82 6.72 24.81
C GLY A 60 -17.93 6.81 23.77
N LEU A 61 -18.55 5.69 23.43
CA LEU A 61 -19.70 5.66 22.52
C LEU A 61 -20.86 6.50 23.06
N GLN A 62 -21.27 6.29 24.31
CA GLN A 62 -22.39 7.00 24.94
C GLN A 62 -22.12 8.50 25.16
N SER A 63 -20.85 8.88 25.28
CA SER A 63 -20.41 10.26 25.56
C SER A 63 -20.06 11.05 24.29
N SER A 64 -20.43 10.55 23.11
CA SER A 64 -20.15 11.20 21.83
C SER A 64 -21.31 11.06 20.85
N SER A 65 -21.21 11.72 19.69
CA SER A 65 -22.16 11.54 18.59
C SER A 65 -21.90 10.29 17.75
N ALA A 66 -20.94 9.44 18.14
CA ALA A 66 -20.65 8.22 17.43
C ALA A 66 -21.86 7.28 17.50
N ARG A 67 -22.08 6.52 16.43
CA ARG A 67 -23.15 5.54 16.34
C ARG A 67 -22.59 4.25 15.80
N MET A 68 -23.07 3.15 16.35
CA MET A 68 -22.86 1.83 15.76
C MET A 68 -23.58 1.78 14.42
N VAL A 69 -22.87 1.35 13.40
CA VAL A 69 -23.43 1.01 12.09
C VAL A 69 -23.35 -0.51 11.91
N PRO A 70 -24.34 -1.14 11.24
CA PRO A 70 -24.32 -2.58 11.01
C PRO A 70 -23.24 -3.00 10.02
N VAL A 71 -22.97 -4.31 9.96
CA VAL A 71 -22.23 -4.94 8.86
C VAL A 71 -22.81 -4.53 7.50
N ASN A 72 -21.97 -4.48 6.47
CA ASN A 72 -22.30 -4.06 5.11
C ASN A 72 -22.66 -2.58 4.93
N THR A 73 -22.49 -1.75 5.96
CA THR A 73 -22.56 -0.29 5.83
C THR A 73 -21.42 0.21 4.94
N VAL A 74 -21.74 1.06 3.96
CA VAL A 74 -20.73 1.70 3.11
C VAL A 74 -20.19 2.93 3.82
N LEU A 75 -18.92 2.92 4.17
CA LEU A 75 -18.22 3.96 4.91
C LEU A 75 -17.60 4.94 3.92
N LEU A 76 -17.85 6.24 4.07
CA LEU A 76 -17.28 7.28 3.21
C LEU A 76 -16.64 8.38 4.07
N THR A 77 -15.38 8.69 3.82
CA THR A 77 -14.74 9.86 4.42
C THR A 77 -15.19 11.13 3.71
N ILE A 78 -15.55 12.13 4.49
CA ILE A 78 -15.99 13.44 4.01
C ILE A 78 -14.97 14.54 4.25
N ARG A 79 -13.82 14.22 4.86
CA ARG A 79 -12.70 15.15 5.09
C ARG A 79 -11.40 14.39 5.39
N ALA A 80 -10.28 15.02 5.02
CA ALA A 80 -8.90 14.59 5.30
C ALA A 80 -8.51 13.18 4.81
N PRO A 81 -8.50 12.89 3.49
CA PRO A 81 -9.18 13.54 2.38
C PRO A 81 -10.64 13.06 2.23
N VAL A 82 -11.39 13.73 1.36
CA VAL A 82 -12.71 13.25 0.94
C VAL A 82 -12.52 12.01 0.05
N GLY A 83 -13.37 10.99 0.20
CA GLY A 83 -13.50 9.96 -0.82
C GLY A 83 -12.79 8.63 -0.56
N TYR A 84 -12.25 8.39 0.62
CA TYR A 84 -11.96 7.00 1.00
C TYR A 84 -13.27 6.27 1.26
N VAL A 85 -13.39 5.08 0.67
CA VAL A 85 -14.61 4.28 0.71
C VAL A 85 -14.24 2.88 1.18
N ALA A 86 -14.98 2.33 2.14
CA ALA A 86 -14.83 0.96 2.62
C ALA A 86 -16.21 0.35 2.96
N ILE A 87 -16.27 -0.96 3.18
CA ILE A 87 -17.48 -1.66 3.64
C ILE A 87 -17.23 -2.20 5.04
N ALA A 88 -18.15 -1.97 5.97
CA ALA A 88 -18.05 -2.50 7.33
C ALA A 88 -18.15 -4.03 7.33
N LYS A 89 -17.09 -4.73 7.78
CA LYS A 89 -17.03 -6.20 7.88
C LYS A 89 -17.78 -6.75 9.11
N ASN A 90 -17.98 -5.91 10.12
CA ASN A 90 -18.71 -6.17 11.35
C ASN A 90 -19.37 -4.87 11.84
N PRO A 91 -20.27 -4.94 12.83
CA PRO A 91 -20.74 -3.74 13.50
C PRO A 91 -19.57 -2.91 14.04
N LEU A 92 -19.57 -1.61 13.75
CA LEU A 92 -18.50 -0.69 14.14
C LEU A 92 -18.99 0.76 14.24
N CYS A 93 -18.16 1.65 14.76
CA CYS A 93 -18.38 3.10 14.81
C CYS A 93 -17.37 3.84 13.94
N THR A 94 -17.70 5.09 13.59
CA THR A 94 -16.77 5.98 12.88
C THR A 94 -16.63 7.31 13.61
N SER A 95 -15.51 7.99 13.36
CA SER A 95 -15.28 9.37 13.76
C SER A 95 -16.15 10.36 12.97
N GLN A 96 -16.21 11.60 13.42
CA GLN A 96 -16.90 12.71 12.73
C GLN A 96 -16.43 12.97 11.29
N GLY A 97 -15.27 12.42 10.88
CA GLY A 97 -14.75 12.51 9.51
C GLY A 97 -15.50 11.66 8.48
N PHE A 98 -16.52 10.91 8.90
CA PHE A 98 -17.31 10.04 8.04
C PHE A 98 -18.75 10.52 7.84
N LYS A 99 -19.32 10.08 6.71
CA LYS A 99 -20.76 9.94 6.48
C LYS A 99 -21.00 8.58 5.86
N SER A 100 -21.42 7.63 6.68
CA SER A 100 -21.66 6.24 6.29
C SER A 100 -23.07 6.07 5.76
N ILE A 101 -23.28 5.13 4.84
CA ILE A 101 -24.57 4.83 4.21
C ILE A 101 -24.97 3.41 4.62
N VAL A 102 -25.99 3.29 5.45
CA VAL A 102 -26.65 2.01 5.74
C VAL A 102 -27.59 1.74 4.57
N VAL A 103 -27.15 0.86 3.67
CA VAL A 103 -27.82 0.60 2.39
C VAL A 103 -29.08 -0.23 2.61
N ASN A 104 -30.21 0.22 2.04
CA ASN A 104 -31.48 -0.48 2.13
C ASN A 104 -31.45 -1.81 1.36
N GLU A 105 -32.32 -2.74 1.73
CA GLU A 105 -32.36 -4.09 1.14
C GLU A 105 -32.58 -4.12 -0.38
N ALA A 106 -33.17 -3.08 -0.96
CA ALA A 106 -33.38 -2.96 -2.41
C ALA A 106 -32.08 -2.77 -3.22
N PHE A 107 -30.96 -2.46 -2.56
CA PHE A 107 -29.69 -2.12 -3.22
C PHE A 107 -28.57 -3.07 -2.80
N SER A 108 -27.58 -3.27 -3.69
CA SER A 108 -26.32 -3.93 -3.33
C SER A 108 -25.37 -2.90 -2.73
N HIS A 109 -24.90 -3.13 -1.50
CA HIS A 109 -23.94 -2.26 -0.85
C HIS A 109 -22.58 -2.26 -1.55
N GLU A 110 -22.19 -3.37 -2.17
CA GLU A 110 -20.97 -3.46 -2.99
C GLU A 110 -21.09 -2.61 -4.26
N TYR A 111 -22.27 -2.60 -4.90
CA TYR A 111 -22.51 -1.70 -6.02
C TYR A 111 -22.37 -0.23 -5.60
N ILE A 112 -22.94 0.15 -4.45
CA ILE A 112 -22.82 1.52 -3.91
C ILE A 112 -21.37 1.85 -3.56
N TYR A 113 -20.63 0.91 -2.98
CA TYR A 113 -19.18 1.03 -2.74
C TYR A 113 -18.43 1.35 -4.04
N TYR A 114 -18.62 0.55 -5.10
CA TYR A 114 -17.94 0.77 -6.38
C TYR A 114 -18.37 2.06 -7.05
N TRP A 115 -19.65 2.42 -6.96
CA TRP A 115 -20.15 3.68 -7.49
C TRP A 115 -19.46 4.87 -6.81
N LEU A 116 -19.38 4.88 -5.47
CA LEU A 116 -18.71 5.95 -4.74
C LEU A 116 -17.21 6.01 -5.07
N LYS A 117 -16.54 4.85 -5.10
CA LYS A 117 -15.12 4.73 -5.44
C LYS A 117 -14.81 5.30 -6.84
N ALA A 118 -15.69 5.05 -7.82
CA ALA A 118 -15.56 5.58 -9.17
C ALA A 118 -15.88 7.08 -9.29
N ASN A 119 -16.63 7.65 -8.35
CA ASN A 119 -17.12 9.03 -8.40
C ASN A 119 -16.48 9.95 -7.35
N VAL A 120 -15.36 9.56 -6.72
CA VAL A 120 -14.67 10.36 -5.70
C VAL A 120 -14.38 11.79 -6.17
N ALA A 121 -13.86 11.95 -7.39
CA ALA A 121 -13.57 13.28 -7.95
C ALA A 121 -14.81 14.17 -8.03
N GLU A 122 -15.99 13.60 -8.28
CA GLU A 122 -17.23 14.35 -8.31
C GLU A 122 -17.72 14.68 -6.88
N LEU A 123 -17.55 13.75 -5.93
CA LEU A 123 -17.83 14.01 -4.51
C LEU A 123 -16.97 15.17 -3.97
N GLU A 124 -15.71 15.26 -4.38
CA GLU A 124 -14.82 16.37 -4.03
C GLU A 124 -15.29 17.72 -4.54
N ARG A 125 -16.01 17.77 -5.67
CA ARG A 125 -16.57 19.03 -6.21
C ARG A 125 -17.75 19.54 -5.39
N TYR A 126 -18.46 18.64 -4.72
CA TYR A 126 -19.50 19.00 -3.77
C TYR A 126 -18.95 19.42 -2.40
N ALA A 127 -17.64 19.26 -2.16
CA ALA A 127 -17.02 19.67 -0.92
C ALA A 127 -16.90 21.20 -0.85
N THR A 128 -17.48 21.78 0.18
CA THR A 128 -17.48 23.23 0.42
C THR A 128 -16.45 23.61 1.49
N GLY A 129 -15.95 24.85 1.45
CA GLY A 129 -14.99 25.38 2.43
C GLY A 129 -13.62 25.68 1.81
N SER A 130 -13.04 26.84 2.15
CA SER A 130 -11.74 27.30 1.63
C SER A 130 -10.55 26.71 2.38
N THR A 131 -10.69 26.44 3.68
CA THR A 131 -9.61 25.89 4.55
C THR A 131 -9.75 24.38 4.79
N PHE A 132 -10.98 23.88 4.93
CA PHE A 132 -11.29 22.45 5.06
C PHE A 132 -12.44 22.11 4.14
N LYS A 133 -12.15 21.38 3.06
CA LYS A 133 -13.18 20.87 2.15
C LYS A 133 -13.93 19.73 2.83
N GLU A 134 -15.23 19.90 3.01
CA GLU A 134 -16.11 18.88 3.60
C GLU A 134 -17.40 18.72 2.78
N VAL A 135 -17.85 17.47 2.60
CA VAL A 135 -19.17 17.17 2.04
C VAL A 135 -20.18 17.02 3.18
N SER A 136 -21.11 17.97 3.29
CA SER A 136 -22.14 17.91 4.33
C SER A 136 -23.06 16.70 4.11
N GLY A 137 -23.59 16.12 5.20
CA GLY A 137 -24.57 15.03 5.09
C GLY A 137 -25.84 15.41 4.32
N ARG A 138 -26.24 16.70 4.36
CA ARG A 138 -27.38 17.22 3.58
C ARG A 138 -27.07 17.24 2.08
N THR A 139 -25.84 17.58 1.71
CA THR A 139 -25.38 17.57 0.32
C THR A 139 -25.29 16.13 -0.17
N LEU A 140 -24.65 15.24 0.60
CA LEU A 140 -24.49 13.83 0.25
C LEU A 140 -25.83 13.16 -0.06
N LYS A 141 -26.86 13.37 0.78
CA LYS A 141 -28.21 12.84 0.59
C LYS A 141 -28.84 13.16 -0.77
N LYS A 142 -28.49 14.28 -1.37
CA LYS A 142 -29.04 14.77 -2.65
C LYS A 142 -28.27 14.30 -3.88
N ILE A 143 -27.09 13.71 -3.70
CA ILE A 143 -26.28 13.22 -4.83
C ILE A 143 -27.05 12.12 -5.54
N LEU A 144 -27.13 12.24 -6.86
CA LEU A 144 -27.86 11.32 -7.72
C LEU A 144 -26.97 10.16 -8.13
N ILE A 145 -27.42 8.94 -7.86
CA ILE A 145 -26.76 7.71 -8.27
C ILE A 145 -27.56 7.09 -9.41
N ARG A 146 -26.85 6.78 -10.51
CA ARG A 146 -27.41 6.01 -11.63
C ARG A 146 -27.13 4.54 -11.40
N HIS A 147 -28.17 3.71 -11.38
CA HIS A 147 -28.06 2.28 -11.06
C HIS A 147 -29.08 1.42 -11.84
N PRO A 148 -28.80 0.12 -12.03
CA PRO A 148 -29.81 -0.83 -12.49
C PRO A 148 -31.00 -0.89 -11.52
N VAL A 149 -32.21 -1.00 -12.06
CA VAL A 149 -33.44 -1.14 -11.25
C VAL A 149 -33.39 -2.43 -10.42
N ARG A 150 -32.89 -3.52 -11.00
CA ARG A 150 -32.83 -4.84 -10.34
C ARG A 150 -31.57 -4.98 -9.50
N LYS A 151 -31.74 -5.33 -8.22
CA LYS A 151 -30.62 -5.63 -7.31
C LYS A 151 -29.70 -6.74 -7.81
N THR A 152 -30.25 -7.75 -8.48
CA THR A 152 -29.44 -8.85 -9.05
C THR A 152 -28.46 -8.37 -10.12
N GLU A 153 -28.83 -7.35 -10.90
CA GLU A 153 -27.94 -6.73 -11.89
C GLU A 153 -26.91 -5.82 -11.24
N GLN A 154 -27.28 -5.11 -10.16
CA GLN A 154 -26.31 -4.38 -9.32
C GLN A 154 -25.26 -5.35 -8.74
N GLN A 155 -25.71 -6.49 -8.22
CA GLN A 155 -24.84 -7.53 -7.66
C GLN A 155 -23.91 -8.11 -8.72
N ALA A 156 -24.42 -8.48 -9.89
CA ALA A 156 -23.60 -9.01 -10.97
C ALA A 156 -22.48 -8.03 -11.42
N ILE A 157 -22.78 -6.72 -11.46
CA ILE A 157 -21.76 -5.70 -11.73
C ILE A 157 -20.72 -5.67 -10.61
N ALA A 158 -21.19 -5.66 -9.35
CA ALA A 158 -20.31 -5.62 -8.19
C ALA A 158 -19.44 -6.89 -8.06
N ASP A 159 -19.96 -8.06 -8.42
CA ASP A 159 -19.25 -9.35 -8.39
C ASP A 159 -18.07 -9.35 -9.37
N VAL A 160 -18.27 -8.82 -10.58
CA VAL A 160 -17.19 -8.72 -11.58
C VAL A 160 -16.08 -7.80 -11.10
N LEU A 161 -16.43 -6.64 -10.53
CA LEU A 161 -15.45 -5.71 -9.97
C LEU A 161 -14.78 -6.29 -8.71
N GLY A 162 -15.55 -6.98 -7.88
CA GLY A 162 -15.09 -7.69 -6.69
C GLY A 162 -14.05 -8.75 -7.02
N ALA A 163 -14.30 -9.58 -8.03
CA ALA A 163 -13.35 -10.60 -8.46
C ALA A 163 -12.00 -10.01 -8.92
N LEU A 164 -12.00 -8.80 -9.48
CA LEU A 164 -10.77 -8.10 -9.86
C LEU A 164 -10.03 -7.54 -8.64
N ASP A 165 -10.75 -6.89 -7.71
CA ASP A 165 -10.17 -6.41 -6.45
C ASP A 165 -9.59 -7.60 -5.64
N ASP A 166 -10.33 -8.71 -5.53
CA ASP A 166 -9.88 -9.91 -4.82
C ASP A 166 -8.59 -10.49 -5.44
N LYS A 167 -8.45 -10.44 -6.78
CA LYS A 167 -7.24 -10.87 -7.48
C LYS A 167 -6.06 -9.91 -7.24
N ILE A 168 -6.31 -8.60 -7.18
CA ILE A 168 -5.29 -7.61 -6.85
C ILE A 168 -4.77 -7.86 -5.44
N ASP A 169 -5.65 -8.07 -4.47
CA ASP A 169 -5.28 -8.32 -3.08
C ASP A 169 -4.52 -9.65 -2.92
N LEU A 170 -4.94 -10.70 -3.64
CA LEU A 170 -4.21 -11.97 -3.68
C LEU A 170 -2.79 -11.81 -4.24
N ASN A 171 -2.64 -11.08 -5.35
CA ASN A 171 -1.34 -10.83 -5.96
C ASN A 171 -0.42 -10.03 -5.04
N ARG A 172 -0.94 -9.04 -4.31
CA ARG A 172 -0.17 -8.29 -3.31
C ARG A 172 0.34 -9.18 -2.19
N ARG A 173 -0.53 -10.00 -1.59
CA ARG A 173 -0.13 -10.96 -0.53
C ARG A 173 0.91 -11.97 -1.03
N MET A 174 0.77 -12.41 -2.29
CA MET A 174 1.75 -13.29 -2.93
C MET A 174 3.10 -12.58 -3.07
N ASN A 175 3.13 -11.32 -3.53
CA ASN A 175 4.35 -10.55 -3.64
C ASN A 175 5.04 -10.34 -2.28
N GLU A 176 4.28 -10.01 -1.24
CA GLU A 176 4.81 -9.87 0.14
C GLU A 176 5.43 -11.18 0.63
N THR A 177 4.75 -12.31 0.38
CA THR A 177 5.25 -13.64 0.77
C THR A 177 6.53 -13.99 0.01
N LEU A 178 6.56 -13.74 -1.31
CA LEU A 178 7.72 -13.98 -2.15
C LEU A 178 8.93 -13.12 -1.73
N GLU A 179 8.69 -11.85 -1.38
CA GLU A 179 9.74 -10.98 -0.87
C GLU A 179 10.27 -11.48 0.48
N ALA A 180 9.38 -11.88 1.40
CA ALA A 180 9.77 -12.44 2.69
C ALA A 180 10.60 -13.72 2.53
N MET A 181 10.20 -14.62 1.63
CA MET A 181 10.95 -15.83 1.30
C MET A 181 12.33 -15.50 0.71
N ALA A 182 12.41 -14.57 -0.25
CA ALA A 182 13.67 -14.14 -0.85
C ALA A 182 14.63 -13.55 0.20
N ARG A 183 14.12 -12.73 1.12
CA ARG A 183 14.90 -12.17 2.24
C ARG A 183 15.39 -13.26 3.20
N ALA A 184 14.56 -14.25 3.50
CA ALA A 184 14.92 -15.38 4.35
C ALA A 184 16.01 -16.24 3.72
N PHE A 185 15.87 -16.60 2.44
CA PHE A 185 16.90 -17.35 1.71
C PHE A 185 18.22 -16.59 1.61
N PHE A 186 18.18 -15.29 1.31
CA PHE A 186 19.41 -14.50 1.24
C PHE A 186 20.15 -14.49 2.58
N ARG A 187 19.41 -14.29 3.68
CA ARG A 187 20.00 -14.33 5.03
C ARG A 187 20.62 -15.70 5.31
N ASP A 188 19.86 -16.78 5.09
CA ASP A 188 20.36 -18.15 5.30
C ASP A 188 21.63 -18.41 4.49
N TRP A 189 21.65 -18.06 3.20
CA TRP A 189 22.75 -18.43 2.30
C TRP A 189 23.99 -17.54 2.44
N PHE A 190 23.80 -16.22 2.61
CA PHE A 190 24.88 -15.24 2.49
C PHE A 190 25.23 -14.50 3.78
N VAL A 191 24.42 -14.63 4.84
CA VAL A 191 24.71 -14.01 6.15
C VAL A 191 25.01 -15.09 7.19
N ASP A 192 24.15 -16.11 7.28
CA ASP A 192 24.28 -17.17 8.27
C ASP A 192 25.10 -18.37 7.75
N PHE A 193 25.34 -18.42 6.44
CA PHE A 193 26.06 -19.48 5.72
C PHE A 193 25.47 -20.88 5.92
N GLY A 194 24.14 -20.96 5.99
CA GLY A 194 23.35 -22.17 6.23
C GLY A 194 23.79 -23.39 5.41
N PRO A 195 23.93 -23.29 4.07
CA PRO A 195 24.34 -24.43 3.25
C PRO A 195 25.73 -24.95 3.61
N THR A 196 26.71 -24.04 3.76
CA THR A 196 28.08 -24.39 4.15
C THR A 196 28.12 -25.05 5.53
N ARG A 197 27.38 -24.53 6.51
CA ARG A 197 27.32 -25.12 7.86
C ARG A 197 26.64 -26.49 7.85
N ALA A 198 25.55 -26.64 7.09
CA ALA A 198 24.86 -27.90 6.93
C ALA A 198 25.78 -28.98 6.34
N LYS A 199 26.61 -28.63 5.35
CA LYS A 199 27.65 -29.51 4.81
C LYS A 199 28.70 -29.90 5.85
N MET A 200 29.20 -28.95 6.63
CA MET A 200 30.15 -29.22 7.72
C MET A 200 29.59 -30.18 8.79
N GLU A 201 28.29 -30.06 9.07
CA GLU A 201 27.57 -30.88 10.03
C GLU A 201 27.12 -32.24 9.46
N GLY A 202 27.34 -32.49 8.17
CA GLY A 202 26.89 -33.71 7.49
C GLY A 202 25.36 -33.82 7.36
N ARG A 203 24.64 -32.69 7.38
CA ARG A 203 23.19 -32.65 7.17
C ARG A 203 22.82 -32.89 5.70
N ASP A 204 21.62 -33.42 5.49
CA ASP A 204 21.07 -33.64 4.16
C ASP A 204 20.91 -32.31 3.38
N PRO A 205 21.15 -32.31 2.06
CA PRO A 205 20.97 -31.13 1.22
C PRO A 205 19.50 -30.71 1.18
N TYR A 206 19.27 -29.41 1.35
CA TYR A 206 17.93 -28.79 1.26
C TYR A 206 17.76 -27.87 0.05
N LEU A 207 18.77 -27.80 -0.81
CA LEU A 207 18.75 -27.06 -2.07
C LEU A 207 18.80 -28.03 -3.25
N ALA A 208 18.40 -27.55 -4.43
CA ALA A 208 18.60 -28.29 -5.67
C ALA A 208 20.09 -28.65 -5.84
N PRO A 209 20.42 -29.83 -6.42
CA PRO A 209 21.80 -30.33 -6.44
C PRO A 209 22.82 -29.37 -7.08
N ASP A 210 22.40 -28.67 -8.14
CA ASP A 210 23.20 -27.68 -8.85
C ASP A 210 23.51 -26.46 -7.98
N LEU A 211 22.54 -25.97 -7.20
CA LEU A 211 22.74 -24.86 -6.26
C LEU A 211 23.55 -25.30 -5.03
N TRP A 212 23.26 -26.48 -4.48
CA TRP A 212 23.98 -27.03 -3.32
C TRP A 212 25.48 -27.18 -3.59
N ALA A 213 25.83 -27.57 -4.82
CA ALA A 213 27.22 -27.71 -5.26
C ALA A 213 27.99 -26.38 -5.32
N LEU A 214 27.31 -25.23 -5.42
CA LEU A 214 27.96 -23.92 -5.45
C LEU A 214 28.51 -23.47 -4.10
N PHE A 215 27.98 -23.99 -2.99
CA PHE A 215 28.40 -23.61 -1.65
C PHE A 215 29.64 -24.41 -1.21
N PRO A 216 30.66 -23.78 -0.61
CA PRO A 216 31.81 -24.50 -0.05
C PRO A 216 31.40 -25.51 1.04
N ASP A 217 32.23 -26.53 1.26
CA ASP A 217 31.97 -27.56 2.28
C ASP A 217 32.41 -27.15 3.69
N THR A 218 33.19 -26.08 3.82
CA THR A 218 33.76 -25.63 5.09
C THR A 218 33.79 -24.10 5.20
N LEU A 219 33.74 -23.60 6.43
CA LEU A 219 34.12 -22.23 6.76
C LEU A 219 35.64 -22.14 6.97
N ASP A 220 36.19 -20.98 6.63
CA ASP A 220 37.55 -20.59 6.94
C ASP A 220 37.69 -20.31 8.44
N ALA A 221 38.72 -20.87 9.07
CA ALA A 221 38.87 -20.85 10.53
C ALA A 221 39.22 -19.46 11.09
N GLU A 222 39.85 -18.59 10.29
CA GLU A 222 40.28 -17.27 10.72
C GLU A 222 39.18 -16.23 10.52
N THR A 223 38.52 -16.28 9.36
CA THR A 223 37.53 -15.27 8.96
C THR A 223 36.08 -15.66 9.28
N GLY A 224 35.80 -16.95 9.48
CA GLY A 224 34.44 -17.46 9.68
C GLY A 224 33.57 -17.42 8.42
N LEU A 225 34.14 -17.12 7.25
CA LEU A 225 33.45 -17.07 5.96
C LEU A 225 33.51 -18.42 5.24
N PRO A 226 32.61 -18.72 4.29
CA PRO A 226 32.77 -19.88 3.42
C PRO A 226 34.12 -19.88 2.71
N LYS A 227 34.78 -21.04 2.63
CA LYS A 227 36.12 -21.15 2.06
C LYS A 227 36.17 -20.59 0.62
N GLY A 228 37.12 -19.69 0.37
CA GLY A 228 37.27 -19.00 -0.92
C GLY A 228 36.44 -17.71 -1.07
N TRP A 229 35.65 -17.35 -0.05
CA TRP A 229 35.00 -16.04 -0.01
C TRP A 229 35.95 -15.00 0.56
N GLU A 230 35.83 -13.77 0.07
CA GLU A 230 36.69 -12.65 0.44
C GLU A 230 35.84 -11.45 0.87
N ILE A 231 36.33 -10.71 1.87
CA ILE A 231 35.75 -9.41 2.21
C ILE A 231 36.29 -8.37 1.24
N ARG A 232 35.39 -7.70 0.54
CA ARG A 232 35.71 -6.59 -0.35
C ARG A 232 34.85 -5.37 -0.04
N THR A 233 35.25 -4.23 -0.57
CA THR A 233 34.52 -2.97 -0.36
C THR A 233 33.43 -2.81 -1.41
N LEU A 234 32.35 -2.10 -1.07
CA LEU A 234 31.22 -1.92 -1.99
C LEU A 234 31.63 -1.31 -3.35
N LYS A 235 32.67 -0.46 -3.38
CA LYS A 235 33.24 0.14 -4.60
C LYS A 235 33.80 -0.90 -5.59
N ASP A 236 34.13 -2.10 -5.11
CA ASP A 236 34.64 -3.18 -5.95
C ASP A 236 33.49 -3.85 -6.73
N PHE A 237 32.29 -3.85 -6.17
CA PHE A 237 31.08 -4.43 -6.78
C PHE A 237 30.32 -3.45 -7.65
N LEU A 238 30.20 -2.18 -7.22
CA LEU A 238 29.42 -1.17 -7.94
C LEU A 238 29.94 0.25 -7.73
N GLY A 239 29.73 1.10 -8.72
CA GLY A 239 29.79 2.55 -8.56
C GLY A 239 28.43 3.14 -8.25
N LEU A 240 28.39 4.29 -7.57
CA LEU A 240 27.18 5.10 -7.40
C LEU A 240 27.32 6.36 -8.25
N ALA A 241 26.49 6.46 -9.28
CA ALA A 241 26.45 7.62 -10.18
C ALA A 241 25.32 8.57 -9.78
N TYR A 242 25.55 9.87 -9.97
CA TYR A 242 24.55 10.89 -9.66
C TYR A 242 23.43 10.91 -10.70
N GLY A 243 22.18 10.99 -10.21
CA GLY A 243 21.06 11.36 -11.06
C GLY A 243 21.18 12.79 -11.61
N LYS A 244 20.34 13.13 -12.59
CA LYS A 244 20.37 14.43 -13.27
C LYS A 244 19.18 15.30 -12.90
N SER A 245 19.37 16.62 -12.87
CA SER A 245 18.25 17.52 -12.54
C SER A 245 17.14 17.45 -13.59
N LEU A 246 15.92 17.11 -13.16
CA LEU A 246 14.72 17.09 -14.00
C LEU A 246 13.49 17.62 -13.22
N PRO A 247 13.37 18.96 -13.10
CA PRO A 247 12.23 19.60 -12.43
C PRO A 247 10.90 19.25 -13.10
N ALA A 248 9.81 19.22 -12.33
CA ALA A 248 8.47 18.85 -12.83
C ALA A 248 8.04 19.63 -14.08
N LYS A 249 8.36 20.93 -14.15
CA LYS A 249 8.05 21.80 -15.29
C LYS A 249 8.77 21.43 -16.60
N LYS A 250 9.83 20.64 -16.53
CA LYS A 250 10.61 20.18 -17.70
C LYS A 250 10.26 18.75 -18.14
N ARG A 251 9.32 18.10 -17.46
CA ARG A 251 8.92 16.73 -17.77
C ARG A 251 7.91 16.74 -18.90
N THR A 252 8.24 16.03 -19.97
CA THR A 252 7.29 15.62 -21.01
C THR A 252 6.64 14.30 -20.58
N LEU A 253 5.33 14.15 -20.79
CA LEU A 253 4.63 12.90 -20.52
C LEU A 253 5.24 11.76 -21.36
N GLY A 254 5.58 10.65 -20.70
CA GLY A 254 6.10 9.44 -21.35
C GLY A 254 6.05 8.22 -20.42
N SER A 255 6.71 7.13 -20.81
CA SER A 255 6.70 5.85 -20.10
C SER A 255 7.89 5.63 -19.16
N VAL A 256 8.91 6.49 -19.19
CA VAL A 256 10.12 6.34 -18.36
C VAL A 256 9.80 6.79 -16.95
N ALA A 257 10.01 5.93 -15.96
CA ALA A 257 9.81 6.28 -14.56
C ALA A 257 10.86 7.30 -14.07
N VAL A 258 10.41 8.37 -13.42
CA VAL A 258 11.28 9.39 -12.82
C VAL A 258 11.35 9.17 -11.31
N TYR A 259 12.56 9.01 -10.78
CA TYR A 259 12.77 8.69 -9.36
C TYR A 259 13.46 9.82 -8.60
N GLY A 260 12.97 10.11 -7.40
CA GLY A 260 13.64 10.88 -6.36
C GLY A 260 13.81 10.04 -5.09
N SER A 261 14.36 10.62 -4.01
CA SER A 261 14.65 9.84 -2.79
C SER A 261 13.42 9.17 -2.16
N GLY A 262 12.23 9.76 -2.36
CA GLY A 262 10.95 9.22 -1.89
C GLY A 262 10.29 8.21 -2.83
N GLY A 263 10.98 7.75 -3.87
CA GLY A 263 10.47 6.78 -4.84
C GLY A 263 10.14 7.41 -6.18
N GLN A 264 9.24 6.77 -6.93
CA GLN A 264 8.78 7.27 -8.22
C GLN A 264 7.93 8.54 -8.04
N ILE A 265 8.28 9.62 -8.73
CA ILE A 265 7.65 10.95 -8.60
C ILE A 265 7.02 11.46 -9.90
N GLY A 266 6.87 10.58 -10.89
CA GLY A 266 6.26 10.88 -12.19
C GLY A 266 6.89 10.08 -13.32
N THR A 267 6.63 10.52 -14.55
CA THR A 267 7.20 9.93 -15.77
C THR A 267 7.84 10.98 -16.67
N HIS A 268 8.66 10.50 -17.61
CA HIS A 268 9.28 11.27 -18.68
C HIS A 268 9.30 10.48 -20.00
N ASP A 269 9.59 11.15 -21.11
CA ASP A 269 9.75 10.52 -22.43
C ASP A 269 11.17 9.98 -22.66
N THR A 270 12.16 10.54 -21.96
CA THR A 270 13.58 10.23 -22.15
C THR A 270 14.15 9.59 -20.89
N ALA A 271 14.92 8.51 -21.06
CA ALA A 271 15.57 7.80 -19.98
C ALA A 271 17.02 8.26 -19.77
N LEU A 272 17.45 8.27 -18.50
CA LEU A 272 18.87 8.40 -18.16
C LEU A 272 19.56 7.03 -18.17
N ILE A 273 18.82 5.98 -17.80
CA ILE A 273 19.28 4.59 -17.74
C ILE A 273 18.31 3.74 -18.55
N LYS A 274 18.83 2.82 -19.37
CA LYS A 274 17.98 1.95 -20.21
C LYS A 274 17.27 0.83 -19.44
N GLY A 275 17.68 0.55 -18.20
CA GLY A 275 17.16 -0.53 -17.37
C GLY A 275 17.98 -1.82 -17.45
N PRO A 276 17.83 -2.73 -16.47
CA PRO A 276 17.24 -2.47 -15.15
C PRO A 276 18.09 -1.46 -14.35
N ALA A 277 17.50 -0.80 -13.35
CA ALA A 277 18.16 0.21 -12.53
C ALA A 277 17.96 -0.03 -11.03
N VAL A 278 19.04 0.15 -10.27
CA VAL A 278 18.99 0.22 -8.80
C VAL A 278 19.22 1.65 -8.38
N ILE A 279 18.28 2.20 -7.62
CA ILE A 279 18.26 3.63 -7.26
C ILE A 279 18.34 3.76 -5.75
N VAL A 280 19.23 4.63 -5.28
CA VAL A 280 19.52 4.82 -3.86
C VAL A 280 19.21 6.27 -3.45
N GLY A 281 18.40 6.45 -2.41
CA GLY A 281 18.08 7.75 -1.83
C GLY A 281 19.31 8.47 -1.29
N ARG A 282 19.52 9.73 -1.71
CA ARG A 282 20.67 10.57 -1.29
C ARG A 282 20.27 11.77 -0.44
N LYS A 283 19.05 12.31 -0.60
CA LYS A 283 18.59 13.52 0.12
C LYS A 283 17.21 13.34 0.74
N GLY A 284 17.05 13.67 2.01
CA GLY A 284 15.76 13.59 2.73
C GLY A 284 15.47 12.17 3.24
N THR A 285 15.32 11.22 2.32
CA THR A 285 15.12 9.79 2.64
C THR A 285 16.38 9.02 2.29
N ILE A 286 17.46 9.24 3.05
CA ILE A 286 18.75 8.58 2.83
C ILE A 286 18.60 7.07 3.06
N GLY A 287 19.21 6.27 2.19
CA GLY A 287 19.22 4.81 2.30
C GLY A 287 17.92 4.12 1.85
N SER A 288 17.00 4.84 1.20
CA SER A 288 15.94 4.17 0.43
C SER A 288 16.53 3.47 -0.79
N LEU A 289 15.98 2.31 -1.15
CA LEU A 289 16.47 1.47 -2.24
C LEU A 289 15.30 1.04 -3.13
N TYR A 290 15.41 1.31 -4.43
CA TYR A 290 14.36 1.01 -5.40
C TYR A 290 14.93 0.18 -6.56
N TRP A 291 14.14 -0.79 -7.02
CA TRP A 291 14.37 -1.55 -8.24
C TRP A 291 13.44 -1.04 -9.33
N GLU A 292 13.98 -0.78 -10.52
CA GLU A 292 13.21 -0.50 -11.73
C GLU A 292 13.64 -1.51 -12.81
N ASP A 293 12.69 -2.28 -13.32
CA ASP A 293 12.97 -3.31 -14.33
C ASP A 293 13.23 -2.67 -15.71
N GLY A 294 12.57 -1.54 -15.97
CA GLY A 294 12.65 -0.82 -17.24
C GLY A 294 13.60 0.39 -17.25
N PRO A 295 13.48 1.24 -18.27
CA PRO A 295 14.21 2.50 -18.34
C PRO A 295 13.81 3.44 -17.21
N ALA A 296 14.80 4.14 -16.64
CA ALA A 296 14.60 5.03 -15.51
C ALA A 296 15.29 6.38 -15.71
N PHE A 297 14.75 7.41 -15.04
CA PHE A 297 15.39 8.70 -14.87
C PHE A 297 15.53 9.02 -13.38
N PRO A 298 16.64 8.62 -12.73
CA PRO A 298 16.98 9.07 -11.39
C PRO A 298 17.37 10.55 -11.42
N ILE A 299 16.76 11.36 -10.55
CA ILE A 299 17.06 12.79 -10.46
C ILE A 299 18.22 13.10 -9.49
N ASP A 300 18.64 14.35 -9.43
CA ASP A 300 19.74 14.85 -8.59
C ASP A 300 19.61 14.58 -7.07
N THR A 301 18.46 14.12 -6.59
CA THR A 301 18.24 13.71 -5.19
C THR A 301 18.59 12.24 -4.92
N VAL A 302 18.93 11.45 -5.94
CA VAL A 302 19.28 10.02 -5.80
C VAL A 302 20.61 9.68 -6.48
N PHE A 303 21.18 8.55 -6.08
CA PHE A 303 22.18 7.83 -6.84
C PHE A 303 21.53 6.69 -7.64
N TYR A 304 22.24 6.20 -8.66
CA TYR A 304 21.95 4.90 -9.25
C TYR A 304 23.20 4.02 -9.30
N ALA A 305 23.01 2.72 -9.13
CA ALA A 305 24.10 1.75 -9.14
C ALA A 305 24.60 1.50 -10.57
N VAL A 306 25.91 1.43 -10.71
CA VAL A 306 26.61 1.02 -11.93
C VAL A 306 27.39 -0.25 -11.58
N PRO A 307 26.90 -1.44 -11.96
CA PRO A 307 27.51 -2.69 -11.58
C PRO A 307 28.91 -2.82 -12.22
N ARG A 308 29.87 -3.29 -11.43
CA ARG A 308 31.22 -3.68 -11.87
C ARG A 308 31.37 -5.20 -11.85
N ILE A 309 30.82 -5.83 -10.81
CA ILE A 309 30.83 -7.28 -10.60
C ILE A 309 29.40 -7.75 -10.28
N GLY A 310 29.04 -8.92 -10.79
CA GLY A 310 27.72 -9.53 -10.57
C GLY A 310 26.61 -8.88 -11.39
N SER A 311 25.42 -9.47 -11.33
CA SER A 311 24.23 -8.92 -12.00
C SER A 311 23.71 -7.69 -11.26
N MET A 312 22.89 -6.87 -11.94
CA MET A 312 22.20 -5.76 -11.28
C MET A 312 21.34 -6.24 -10.10
N LEU A 313 20.70 -7.41 -10.25
CA LEU A 313 19.89 -8.04 -9.20
C LEU A 313 20.74 -8.44 -7.98
N PHE A 314 21.92 -9.02 -8.20
CA PHE A 314 22.86 -9.30 -7.10
C PHE A 314 23.23 -8.01 -6.35
N ASN A 315 23.53 -6.93 -7.09
CA ASN A 315 23.90 -5.64 -6.49
C ASN A 315 22.73 -4.99 -5.73
N TYR A 316 21.48 -5.15 -6.21
CA TYR A 316 20.28 -4.73 -5.49
C TYR A 316 20.19 -5.41 -4.12
N HIS A 317 20.28 -6.74 -4.09
CA HIS A 317 20.23 -7.47 -2.83
C HIS A 317 21.43 -7.14 -1.94
N LEU A 318 22.65 -7.08 -2.49
CA LEU A 318 23.83 -6.67 -1.73
C LEU A 318 23.61 -5.35 -0.98
N LEU A 319 23.08 -4.32 -1.68
CA LEU A 319 22.75 -3.02 -1.10
C LEU A 319 21.61 -3.09 -0.07
N ALA A 320 20.60 -3.93 -0.30
CA ALA A 320 19.45 -4.08 0.62
C ALA A 320 19.83 -4.62 2.01
N PHE A 321 20.98 -5.28 2.12
CA PHE A 321 21.52 -5.79 3.38
C PHE A 321 22.62 -4.91 3.99
N GLN A 322 22.98 -3.77 3.37
CA GLN A 322 23.89 -2.79 3.95
C GLN A 322 23.14 -1.74 4.79
N PRO A 323 23.78 -1.17 5.83
CA PRO A 323 23.21 -0.08 6.61
C PRO A 323 23.30 1.25 5.82
N LEU A 324 22.59 1.36 4.70
CA LEU A 324 22.66 2.52 3.80
C LEU A 324 22.24 3.85 4.44
N ARG A 325 21.54 3.81 5.58
CA ARG A 325 21.14 5.00 6.35
C ARG A 325 22.28 5.62 7.16
N ASP A 326 23.33 4.84 7.40
CA ASP A 326 24.49 5.23 8.21
C ASP A 326 25.67 5.70 7.32
N MET A 327 25.45 5.79 5.99
CA MET A 327 26.40 6.25 4.97
C MET A 327 26.23 7.75 4.67
#